data_AF-A0A9E7A4T9-F1
#
_entry.id   AF-A0A9E7A4T9-F1
#
_cell.length_a   1.000
_cell.length_b   1.000
_cell.length_c   1.000
_cell.angle_alpha   90.00
_cell.angle_beta   90.00
_cell.angle_gamma   90.00
#
_symmetry.space_group_name_H-M   'P 1'
#
loop_
_entity.id
_entity.type
_entity.pdbx_description
1 polymer ?
#
loop_
_entity_poly.entity_id
_entity_poly.type
_entity_poly.pdbx_seq_one_letter_code
_entity_poly.pdbx_strand_id
1 'polypeptide(L)' 'MPHTDFDVVTLSPSTVRVMHRVAHHIYEFALEEDASGRRRMRGGPQVTCGHGAVPALELLSAAEQVAAATARHTGMID' A
#
# COMPACT_ATOMS: atom_id res chain seq x y z
N MET A 1 14.26 -5.41 -8.04
CA MET A 1 12.92 -4.79 -8.12
C MET A 1 12.01 -5.50 -7.11
N PRO A 2 11.89 -5.00 -5.87
CA PRO A 2 11.10 -5.63 -4.79
C PRO A 2 9.57 -5.52 -5.00
N HIS A 3 9.12 -4.84 -6.05
CA HIS A 3 7.69 -4.72 -6.39
C HIS A 3 7.04 -6.06 -6.76
N THR A 4 7.83 -7.05 -7.20
CA THR A 4 7.32 -8.36 -7.67
C THR A 4 6.81 -9.25 -6.55
N ASP A 5 7.16 -8.93 -5.30
CA ASP A 5 6.81 -9.72 -4.12
C ASP A 5 5.53 -9.22 -3.44
N PHE A 6 4.95 -8.12 -3.93
CA PHE A 6 3.72 -7.53 -3.40
C PHE A 6 2.60 -7.52 -4.43
N ASP A 7 1.41 -7.93 -3.99
CA ASP A 7 0.17 -7.81 -4.75
C ASP A 7 -0.69 -6.69 -4.19
N VAL A 8 -1.27 -5.86 -5.05
CA VAL A 8 -2.33 -4.92 -4.64
C VAL A 8 -3.62 -5.71 -4.52
N VAL A 9 -4.11 -5.88 -3.29
CA VAL A 9 -5.32 -6.68 -3.00
C VAL A 9 -6.57 -5.81 -2.87
N THR A 10 -6.42 -4.52 -2.56
CA THR A 10 -7.55 -3.58 -2.53
C THR A 10 -7.06 -2.20 -2.90
N LEU A 11 -7.85 -1.51 -3.73
CA LEU A 11 -7.65 -0.11 -4.07
C LEU A 11 -9.00 0.61 -4.04
N SER A 12 -9.11 1.59 -3.15
CA SER A 12 -10.27 2.46 -3.01
C SER A 12 -9.84 3.94 -3.08
N PRO A 13 -10.78 4.90 -3.17
CA PRO A 13 -10.46 6.32 -3.17
C PRO A 13 -9.65 6.77 -1.94
N SER A 14 -9.79 6.07 -0.81
CA SER A 14 -9.22 6.44 0.47
C SER A 14 -8.23 5.40 1.03
N THR A 15 -7.96 4.29 0.31
CA THR A 15 -7.15 3.20 0.86
C THR A 15 -6.48 2.36 -0.23
N VAL A 16 -5.22 1.97 -0.01
CA VAL A 16 -4.53 0.91 -0.76
C VAL A 16 -4.13 -0.20 0.21
N ARG A 17 -4.43 -1.44 -0.13
CA ARG A 17 -3.90 -2.61 0.57
C ARG A 17 -2.97 -3.37 -0.35
N VAL A 18 -1.76 -3.64 0.14
CA VAL A 18 -0.80 -4.51 -0.52
C VAL A 18 -0.51 -5.72 0.36
N MET A 19 -0.34 -6.88 -0.27
CA MET A 19 -0.05 -8.14 0.41
C MET A 19 1.30 -8.66 -0.06
N HIS A 20 2.17 -9.00 0.88
CA HIS A 20 3.41 -9.71 0.55
C HIS A 20 3.09 -11.17 0.23
N ARG A 21 3.49 -11.64 -0.96
CA ARG A 21 3.12 -12.96 -1.50
C ARG A 21 3.57 -14.14 -0.64
N VAL A 22 4.74 -14.05 -0.02
CA VAL A 22 5.36 -15.15 0.72
C VAL A 22 5.09 -15.07 2.22
N ALA A 23 5.10 -13.86 2.76
CA ALA A 23 4.92 -13.64 4.21
C ALA A 23 3.45 -13.49 4.60
N HIS A 24 2.55 -13.35 3.61
CA HIS A 24 1.12 -13.10 3.82
C HIS A 24 0.82 -11.92 4.75
N HIS A 25 1.73 -10.93 4.76
CA HIS A 25 1.52 -9.67 5.49
C HIS A 25 0.73 -8.71 4.65
N ILE A 26 -0.32 -8.12 5.22
CA ILE A 26 -1.13 -7.10 4.55
C ILE A 26 -0.77 -5.74 5.15
N TYR A 27 -0.40 -4.82 4.27
CA TYR A 27 -0.09 -3.44 4.60
C TYR A 27 -1.20 -2.56 4.02
N GLU A 28 -1.89 -1.85 4.90
CA GLU A 28 -2.94 -0.90 4.54
C GLU A 28 -2.39 0.52 4.64
N PHE A 29 -2.57 1.29 3.57
CA PHE A 29 -2.18 2.67 3.46
C PHE A 29 -3.43 3.51 3.21
N ALA A 30 -3.72 4.44 4.11
CA ALA A 30 -4.77 5.42 3.85
C ALA A 30 -4.32 6.37 2.74
N LEU A 31 -5.25 6.77 1.88
CA LEU A 31 -5.04 7.79 0.87
C LEU A 31 -5.83 9.05 1.24
N GLU A 32 -5.25 10.19 0.90
CA GLU A 32 -5.91 11.49 0.85
C GLU A 32 -5.78 12.08 -0.54
N GLU A 33 -6.80 12.83 -0.94
CA GLU A 33 -6.77 13.62 -2.15
C GLU A 33 -6.43 15.06 -1.79
N ASP A 34 -5.40 15.61 -2.43
CA ASP A 34 -5.07 17.03 -2.26
C ASP A 34 -6.04 17.92 -3.05
N ALA A 35 -5.99 19.24 -2.83
CA ALA A 35 -6.84 20.20 -3.52
C ALA A 35 -6.70 20.20 -5.06
N SER A 36 -5.69 19.49 -5.60
CA SER A 36 -5.48 19.32 -7.04
C SER A 36 -5.99 18.00 -7.59
N GLY A 37 -6.72 17.21 -6.79
CA GLY A 37 -7.24 15.89 -7.19
C GLY A 37 -6.18 14.79 -7.19
N ARG A 38 -4.97 15.05 -6.66
CA ARG A 38 -3.89 14.05 -6.62
C ARG A 38 -3.97 13.23 -5.34
N ARG A 39 -3.93 11.92 -5.50
CA ARG A 39 -3.93 10.98 -4.38
C ARG A 39 -2.52 10.84 -3.77
N ARG A 40 -2.44 10.97 -2.47
CA ARG A 40 -1.22 10.81 -1.65
C ARG A 40 -1.52 9.93 -0.46
N MET A 41 -0.50 9.33 0.15
CA MET A 41 -0.70 8.54 1.37
C MET A 41 -0.89 9.46 2.57
N ARG A 42 -1.92 9.17 3.36
CA ARG A 42 -2.27 9.88 4.58
C ARG A 42 -1.73 9.14 5.79
N GLY A 43 -0.64 9.63 6.36
CA GLY A 43 -0.03 9.06 7.56
C GLY A 43 0.72 7.74 7.31
N GLY A 44 1.04 7.04 8.40
CA GLY A 44 1.78 5.78 8.35
C GLY A 44 0.87 4.58 8.04
N PRO A 45 1.43 3.49 7.49
CA PRO A 45 0.70 2.27 7.22
C PRO A 45 0.14 1.60 8.47
N GLN A 46 -1.04 1.02 8.34
CA GLN A 46 -1.54 0.01 9.26
C GLN A 46 -1.11 -1.38 8.79
N VAL A 47 -0.34 -2.09 9.61
CA VAL A 47 0.12 -3.44 9.29
C VAL A 47 -0.83 -4.43 9.93
N THR A 48 -1.50 -5.25 9.11
CA THR A 48 -2.30 -6.37 9.58
C THR A 48 -1.55 -7.65 9.24
N CYS A 49 -0.92 -8.26 10.25
CA CYS A 49 -0.18 -9.50 10.11
C CYS A 49 -1.11 -10.72 10.27
N GLY A 50 -0.75 -11.83 9.62
CA GLY A 50 -1.30 -13.15 9.96
C GLY A 50 -0.97 -13.54 11.40
N HIS A 51 -1.79 -14.43 11.98
CA HIS A 51 -1.74 -14.82 13.39
C HIS A 51 -0.32 -15.21 13.85
N GLY A 52 0.26 -14.43 14.78
CA GLY A 52 1.55 -14.71 15.40
C GLY A 52 2.79 -14.14 14.70
N ALA A 53 2.66 -13.38 13.60
CA ALA A 53 3.80 -12.82 12.90
C ALA A 53 4.17 -11.41 13.40
N VAL A 54 5.46 -11.20 13.67
CA VAL A 54 6.04 -9.88 13.94
C VAL A 54 5.90 -9.04 12.66
N PRO A 55 5.39 -7.79 12.72
CA PRO A 55 5.33 -6.93 11.55
C PRO A 55 6.72 -6.78 10.95
N ALA A 56 6.89 -7.28 9.72
CA ALA A 56 8.14 -7.15 8.99
C ALA A 56 8.31 -5.70 8.54
N LEU A 57 8.83 -4.87 9.44
CA LEU A 57 9.09 -3.44 9.21
C LEU A 57 10.09 -3.23 8.07
N GLU A 58 10.98 -4.19 7.85
CA GLU A 58 11.92 -4.22 6.71
C GLU A 58 11.20 -4.26 5.34
N LEU A 59 9.99 -4.83 5.30
CA LEU A 59 9.16 -4.90 4.11
C LEU A 59 8.27 -3.67 3.93
N LEU A 60 8.18 -2.80 4.95
CA LEU A 60 7.28 -1.65 4.98
C LEU A 60 7.62 -0.63 3.89
N SER A 61 8.91 -0.30 3.75
CA SER A 61 9.36 0.67 2.74
C SER A 61 9.09 0.19 1.32
N ALA A 62 9.19 -1.11 1.06
CA ALA A 62 8.85 -1.69 -0.24
C ALA A 62 7.32 -1.67 -0.49
N ALA A 63 6.53 -2.03 0.52
CA ALA A 63 5.07 -1.95 0.46
C ALA A 63 4.59 -0.51 0.19
N GLU A 64 5.21 0.48 0.84
CA GLU A 64 4.92 1.90 0.64
C GLU A 64 5.20 2.36 -0.79
N GLN A 65 6.31 1.91 -1.39
CA GLN A 65 6.62 2.22 -2.78
C GLN A 65 5.60 1.63 -3.75
N VAL A 66 5.13 0.40 -3.51
CA VAL A 66 4.06 -0.22 -4.32
C VAL A 66 2.75 0.55 -4.17
N ALA A 67 2.37 0.91 -2.94
CA ALA A 67 1.15 1.68 -2.67
C ALA A 67 1.19 3.07 -3.33
N ALA A 68 2.32 3.79 -3.20
CA ALA A 68 2.52 5.09 -3.83
C ALA A 68 2.46 5.01 -5.36
N ALA A 69 3.13 4.02 -5.96
CA ALA A 69 3.10 3.82 -7.40
C ALA A 69 1.67 3.52 -7.89
N THR A 70 0.94 2.67 -7.16
CA THR A 70 -0.45 2.30 -7.49
C THR A 70 -1.38 3.50 -7.39
N ALA A 71 -1.28 4.29 -6.32
CA ALA A 71 -2.10 5.49 -6.12
C ALA A 71 -1.88 6.53 -7.21
N ARG A 72 -0.63 6.72 -7.67
CA ARG A 72 -0.28 7.66 -8.74
C ARG A 72 -0.82 7.23 -10.10
N HIS A 73 -0.76 5.94 -10.45
CA HIS A 73 -1.25 5.47 -11.74
C HIS A 73 -2.78 5.46 -11.85
N THR A 74 -3.49 5.35 -10.72
CA THR A 74 -4.97 5.25 -10.72
C THR A 74 -5.68 6.60 -10.59
N GLY A 75 -4.93 7.70 -10.48
CA GLY A 75 -5.43 9.07 -10.65
C GLY A 75 -5.45 9.55 -12.10
N MET A 76 -4.95 8.74 -13.04
CA MET A 76 -5.09 8.93 -14.49
C MET A 76 -6.19 8.01 -15.00
N ILE A 77 -7.43 8.37 -14.68
CA ILE A 77 -8.58 7.85 -15.42
C ILE A 77 -9.22 9.08 -16.04
N ASP A 78 -9.16 9.13 -17.37
CA ASP A 78 -9.85 10.08 -18.25
C ASP A 78 -11.35 10.15 -17.93
#